data_AF-A0A8U7PB87-F1
#
_entry.id   AF-A0A8U7PB87-F1
#
_cell.length_a   1.000
_cell.length_b   1.000
_cell.length_c   1.000
_cell.angle_alpha   90.00
_cell.angle_beta   90.00
_cell.angle_gamma   90.00
#
_symmetry.space_group_name_H-M   'P 1'
#
loop_
_entity.id
_entity.type
_entity.pdbx_description
1 polymer ?
#
loop_
_entity_poly.entity_id
_entity_poly.type
_entity_poly.pdbx_seq_one_letter_code
_entity_poly.pdbx_strand_id
1 'polypeptide(L)'
;GIFSPTISLSVLQTVPRKNVTCHRDGMEVEFSRELGNYSWHVCVVDVSGEEIVSCDHTVDYERLTLRVLFANCTSLQHGQHQLWLRLMVNDTMGEEKNVTYSTHCDSVHADKVVTPVFAGATNCTKDFMQGSPALQVAATPMSWNLSVDDGTRIHQLSLGQAMQQGYNFLVDGHNLIFQVAFAATGVVSYKHNDKVLYTVALKLMYGPPEHRLTVKSRMLCAPGPAICNATHMTVAIPDFPGILMDVDVENKTIPMDQLHENGITLDTQRGVRLHISRRVLKSRSCSGLQYYMSPLKLAFHFHGETVAMVMHPECPCEQHTPIAAVCTQDGYMDFEILAESTTPLLDLDTLRLRDPVCRPAYKSPLNDRVRFHVPLNGCGTRHWFDGEQIHYENEVRALWTDLPLGRISRDSELRLTVKCSFSNGDASLTIKVDNLSPPPSSVNQGSLSLVLLSYPEDSYRQPYREDQYPIVRYLRQPIFLEVQVLNRNDPNLHLVLDDCWATASRDPRSLPQWNIVVDGCEYDLDSYRTVFHPVGRGVSYANYRQRLEVKTFAFVSGDKALPGLVYFHCSVLICHRFHPDSPLCIPRCPRPSRSKRAVNPAVASLQGPVLLVPEEWSAARGTEPVWC
;
A
#
# COMPACT_ATOMS: atom_id res chain seq x y z
N GLY A 1 -49.41 -15.86 -76.12
CA GLY A 1 -48.87 -15.73 -74.75
C GLY A 1 -47.96 -14.54 -74.73
N ILE A 2 -48.44 -13.44 -74.14
CA ILE A 2 -47.65 -12.24 -73.86
C ILE A 2 -47.96 -11.94 -72.40
N PHE A 3 -47.05 -12.30 -71.50
CA PHE A 3 -47.05 -11.76 -70.14
C PHE A 3 -45.92 -10.74 -70.13
N SER A 4 -46.28 -9.46 -70.31
CA SER A 4 -45.39 -8.35 -70.02
C SER A 4 -45.00 -8.39 -68.54
N PRO A 5 -43.74 -8.15 -68.17
CA PRO A 5 -43.37 -7.97 -66.78
C PRO A 5 -43.86 -6.58 -66.35
N THR A 6 -45.12 -6.50 -65.96
CA THR A 6 -45.63 -5.38 -65.17
C THR A 6 -44.76 -5.30 -63.91
N ILE A 7 -44.14 -4.15 -63.62
CA ILE A 7 -43.40 -3.94 -62.38
C ILE A 7 -44.33 -4.33 -61.21
N SER A 8 -44.03 -5.43 -60.54
CA SER A 8 -44.73 -5.81 -59.32
C SER A 8 -44.51 -4.69 -58.31
N LEU A 9 -45.58 -4.19 -57.67
CA LEU A 9 -45.49 -3.23 -56.57
C LEU A 9 -44.51 -3.68 -55.46
N SER A 10 -44.17 -4.97 -55.41
CA SER A 10 -43.12 -5.49 -54.52
C SER A 10 -41.71 -4.95 -54.81
N VAL A 11 -41.35 -4.66 -56.07
CA VAL A 11 -40.00 -4.18 -56.45
C VAL A 11 -39.76 -2.72 -56.01
N LEU A 12 -40.83 -1.93 -55.86
CA LEU A 12 -40.76 -0.53 -55.41
C LEU A 12 -40.94 -0.37 -53.88
N GLN A 13 -41.55 -1.35 -53.20
CA GLN A 13 -41.75 -1.34 -51.74
C GLN A 13 -40.62 -2.02 -50.96
N THR A 14 -39.82 -2.87 -51.60
CA THR A 14 -38.54 -3.30 -51.06
C THR A 14 -37.45 -2.58 -51.82
N VAL A 15 -36.43 -2.09 -51.12
CA VAL A 15 -35.14 -1.52 -51.60
C VAL A 15 -35.04 -0.02 -51.35
N PRO A 16 -34.05 0.47 -50.55
CA PRO A 16 -32.70 -0.06 -50.33
C PRO A 16 -32.64 -1.31 -49.45
N ARG A 17 -31.68 -2.21 -49.71
CA ARG A 17 -31.23 -3.14 -48.65
C ARG A 17 -30.87 -2.23 -47.46
N LYS A 18 -31.16 -2.63 -46.22
CA LYS A 18 -30.69 -1.91 -45.02
C LYS A 18 -29.15 -1.89 -44.87
N ASN A 19 -28.39 -1.95 -45.96
CA ASN A 19 -26.95 -1.75 -46.01
C ASN A 19 -26.70 -0.27 -46.30
N VAL A 20 -26.85 0.55 -45.26
CA VAL A 20 -26.29 1.90 -45.26
C VAL A 20 -24.96 1.82 -44.53
N THR A 21 -23.89 2.17 -45.23
CA THR A 21 -22.55 2.21 -44.65
C THR A 21 -22.27 3.64 -44.21
N CYS A 22 -22.23 3.86 -42.90
CA CYS A 22 -21.96 5.16 -42.32
C CYS A 22 -20.44 5.40 -42.31
N HIS A 23 -20.00 6.45 -43.01
CA HIS A 23 -18.64 6.97 -42.94
C HIS A 23 -18.62 8.20 -42.03
N ARG A 24 -17.42 8.72 -41.70
CA ARG A 24 -17.27 9.87 -40.79
C ARG A 24 -17.94 11.14 -41.32
N ASP A 25 -17.78 11.41 -42.62
CA ASP A 25 -18.19 12.67 -43.25
C ASP A 25 -19.39 12.51 -44.20
N GLY A 26 -19.94 11.30 -44.31
CA GLY A 26 -20.98 10.96 -45.26
C GLY A 26 -21.52 9.55 -45.09
N MET A 27 -22.48 9.17 -45.92
CA MET A 27 -23.02 7.81 -45.94
C MET A 27 -23.07 7.25 -47.36
N GLU A 28 -22.91 5.94 -47.45
CA GLU A 28 -23.06 5.20 -48.70
C GLU A 28 -24.29 4.28 -48.61
N VAL A 29 -25.18 4.39 -49.60
CA VAL A 29 -26.44 3.65 -49.70
C VAL A 29 -26.34 2.69 -50.88
N GLU A 30 -26.52 1.39 -50.63
CA GLU A 30 -26.53 0.35 -51.66
C GLU A 30 -27.97 0.04 -52.10
N PHE A 31 -28.24 0.18 -53.39
CA PHE A 31 -29.51 -0.19 -54.00
C PHE A 31 -29.51 -1.66 -54.43
N SER A 32 -30.69 -2.24 -54.60
CA SER A 32 -30.83 -3.65 -54.98
C SER A 32 -30.43 -3.89 -56.42
N ARG A 33 -29.85 -5.06 -56.64
CA ARG A 33 -29.48 -5.58 -57.96
C ARG A 33 -30.64 -5.64 -58.94
N GLU A 34 -31.89 -5.67 -58.46
CA GLU A 34 -33.09 -5.64 -59.32
C GLU A 34 -33.25 -4.30 -60.06
N LEU A 35 -32.72 -3.19 -59.54
CA LEU A 35 -32.72 -1.89 -60.23
C LEU A 35 -31.83 -1.89 -61.47
N GLY A 36 -30.80 -2.76 -61.54
CA GLY A 36 -29.88 -2.82 -62.68
C GLY A 36 -30.55 -3.17 -64.01
N ASN A 37 -31.79 -3.68 -63.98
CA ASN A 37 -32.56 -4.02 -65.18
C ASN A 37 -33.43 -2.86 -65.71
N TYR A 38 -33.47 -1.71 -65.02
CA TYR A 38 -34.30 -0.56 -65.37
C TYR A 38 -33.46 0.73 -65.49
N SER A 39 -33.93 1.72 -66.25
CA SER A 39 -33.33 3.06 -66.20
C SER A 39 -33.88 3.82 -65.00
N TRP A 40 -32.99 4.21 -64.09
CA TRP A 40 -33.36 4.88 -62.84
C TRP A 40 -32.47 6.08 -62.56
N HIS A 41 -33.02 7.06 -61.84
CA HIS A 41 -32.32 8.24 -61.34
C HIS A 41 -32.64 8.43 -59.87
N VAL A 42 -31.68 8.93 -59.09
CA VAL A 42 -31.89 9.25 -57.68
C VAL A 42 -31.45 10.68 -57.40
N CYS A 43 -32.27 11.41 -56.65
CA CYS A 43 -31.96 12.75 -56.16
C CYS A 43 -32.11 12.80 -54.64
N VAL A 44 -31.31 13.64 -53.99
CA VAL A 44 -31.45 13.90 -52.55
C VAL A 44 -32.51 14.97 -52.35
N VAL A 45 -33.48 14.68 -51.49
CA VAL A 45 -34.60 15.58 -51.19
C VAL A 45 -34.60 15.98 -49.72
N ASP A 46 -35.26 17.07 -49.40
CA ASP A 46 -35.51 17.49 -48.02
C ASP A 46 -36.74 16.77 -47.43
N VAL A 47 -37.09 17.11 -46.19
CA VAL A 47 -38.25 16.53 -45.48
C VAL A 47 -39.60 16.89 -46.13
N SER A 48 -39.68 17.95 -46.93
CA SER A 48 -40.84 18.33 -47.74
C SER A 48 -40.88 17.65 -49.10
N GLY A 49 -39.81 16.98 -49.50
CA GLY A 49 -39.67 16.35 -50.81
C GLY A 49 -39.21 17.31 -51.91
N GLU A 50 -38.63 18.46 -51.59
CA GLU A 50 -37.96 19.30 -52.59
C GLU A 50 -36.50 18.87 -52.75
N GLU A 51 -35.97 18.98 -53.98
CA GLU A 51 -34.60 18.53 -54.28
C GLU A 51 -33.55 19.48 -53.68
N ILE A 52 -32.58 18.92 -52.97
CA ILE A 52 -31.48 19.66 -52.36
C ILE A 52 -30.36 19.83 -53.39
N VAL A 53 -30.43 20.90 -54.18
CA VAL A 53 -29.47 21.17 -55.26
C VAL A 53 -28.04 21.43 -54.76
N SER A 54 -27.86 21.81 -53.49
CA SER A 54 -26.56 22.02 -52.84
C SER A 54 -25.92 20.74 -52.31
N CYS A 55 -26.57 19.59 -52.46
CA CYS A 55 -26.07 18.31 -51.98
C CYS A 55 -25.04 17.74 -52.96
N ASP A 56 -23.79 17.64 -52.50
CA ASP A 56 -22.71 16.98 -53.22
C ASP A 56 -22.85 15.46 -53.07
N HIS A 57 -23.38 14.81 -54.11
CA HIS A 57 -23.62 13.38 -54.15
C HIS A 57 -23.13 12.75 -55.44
N THR A 58 -22.65 11.51 -55.33
CA THR A 58 -22.16 10.73 -56.47
C THR A 58 -22.88 9.41 -56.55
N VAL A 59 -23.43 9.08 -57.73
CA VAL A 59 -24.11 7.82 -58.01
C VAL A 59 -23.22 6.95 -58.88
N ASP A 60 -22.93 5.74 -58.42
CA ASP A 60 -22.30 4.69 -59.21
C ASP A 60 -23.39 3.74 -59.73
N TYR A 61 -23.74 3.88 -61.01
CA TYR A 61 -24.76 3.06 -61.67
C TYR A 61 -24.32 1.61 -61.91
N GLU A 62 -23.02 1.32 -61.96
CA GLU A 62 -22.52 -0.06 -62.13
C GLU A 62 -22.58 -0.83 -60.82
N ARG A 63 -22.19 -0.17 -59.72
CA ARG A 63 -22.23 -0.74 -58.37
C ARG A 63 -23.57 -0.58 -57.68
N LEU A 64 -24.47 0.22 -58.26
CA LEU A 64 -25.77 0.58 -57.69
C LEU A 64 -25.61 1.20 -56.30
N THR A 65 -24.62 2.09 -56.10
CA THR A 65 -24.38 2.78 -54.83
C THR A 65 -24.49 4.29 -54.98
N LEU A 66 -24.99 4.94 -53.93
CA LEU A 66 -25.02 6.40 -53.80
C LEU A 66 -24.18 6.81 -52.59
N ARG A 67 -23.24 7.73 -52.80
CA ARG A 67 -22.43 8.33 -51.74
C ARG A 67 -22.81 9.79 -51.56
N VAL A 68 -23.09 10.19 -50.33
CA VAL A 68 -23.48 11.57 -49.96
C VAL A 68 -22.65 12.07 -48.79
N LEU A 69 -22.38 13.37 -48.73
CA LEU A 69 -21.72 14.03 -47.58
C LEU A 69 -22.74 14.58 -46.58
N PHE A 70 -22.45 14.50 -45.27
CA PHE A 70 -23.40 14.91 -44.23
C PHE A 70 -23.71 16.41 -44.25
N ALA A 71 -22.70 17.25 -44.50
CA ALA A 71 -22.74 18.70 -44.28
C ALA A 71 -23.87 19.42 -45.04
N ASN A 72 -24.24 18.95 -46.23
CA ASN A 72 -25.21 19.61 -47.11
C ASN A 72 -26.35 18.71 -47.59
N CYS A 73 -26.31 17.41 -47.30
CA CYS A 73 -27.28 16.42 -47.83
C CYS A 73 -28.17 15.81 -46.75
N THR A 74 -27.88 16.05 -45.46
CA THR A 74 -28.60 15.39 -44.35
C THR A 74 -29.12 16.38 -43.33
N SER A 75 -30.18 15.99 -42.63
CA SER A 75 -30.72 16.74 -41.51
C SER A 75 -30.43 15.99 -40.20
N LEU A 76 -29.86 16.69 -39.23
CA LEU A 76 -29.54 16.09 -37.93
C LEU A 76 -30.80 16.09 -37.05
N GLN A 77 -31.36 14.92 -36.77
CA GLN A 77 -32.50 14.75 -35.87
C GLN A 77 -32.16 13.73 -34.79
N HIS A 78 -32.37 14.08 -33.51
CA HIS A 78 -32.13 13.19 -32.35
C HIS A 78 -30.73 12.53 -32.31
N GLY A 79 -29.69 13.21 -32.79
CA GLY A 79 -28.32 12.65 -32.83
C GLY A 79 -28.04 11.70 -33.98
N GLN A 80 -28.94 11.63 -34.98
CA GLN A 80 -28.76 10.84 -36.20
C GLN A 80 -28.81 11.76 -37.43
N HIS A 81 -27.91 11.54 -38.38
CA HIS A 81 -27.95 12.16 -39.70
C HIS A 81 -28.99 11.45 -40.56
N GLN A 82 -30.11 12.10 -40.83
CA GLN A 82 -31.20 11.57 -41.63
C GLN A 82 -31.10 12.06 -43.08
N LEU A 83 -31.16 11.12 -44.01
CA LEU A 83 -31.10 11.34 -45.46
C LEU A 83 -32.43 10.92 -46.10
N TRP A 84 -32.95 11.77 -46.98
CA TRP A 84 -34.13 11.48 -47.78
C TRP A 84 -33.76 11.45 -49.27
N LEU A 85 -34.21 10.41 -49.96
CA LEU A 85 -33.89 10.14 -51.35
C LEU A 85 -35.16 9.98 -52.14
N ARG A 86 -35.22 10.53 -53.35
CA ARG A 86 -36.27 10.24 -54.32
C ARG A 86 -35.67 9.46 -55.48
N LEU A 87 -36.14 8.22 -55.66
CA LEU A 87 -35.80 7.40 -56.82
C LEU A 87 -36.92 7.54 -57.85
N MET A 88 -36.52 7.73 -59.09
CA MET A 88 -37.38 7.76 -60.26
C MET A 88 -36.97 6.58 -61.14
N VAL A 89 -37.89 5.67 -61.40
CA VAL A 89 -37.66 4.50 -62.25
C VAL A 89 -38.60 4.59 -63.45
N ASN A 90 -38.04 4.49 -64.65
CA ASN A 90 -38.82 4.47 -65.88
C ASN A 90 -39.02 3.01 -66.29
N ASP A 91 -40.28 2.58 -66.38
CA ASP A 91 -40.58 1.27 -66.92
C ASP A 91 -40.36 1.27 -68.45
N THR A 92 -40.13 0.08 -68.99
CA THR A 92 -40.06 -0.22 -70.43
C THR A 92 -41.31 0.20 -71.23
N MET A 93 -42.43 0.51 -70.55
CA MET A 93 -43.67 1.04 -71.13
C MET A 93 -43.80 2.58 -71.05
N GLY A 94 -42.82 3.29 -70.48
CA GLY A 94 -42.77 4.75 -70.43
C GLY A 94 -43.53 5.41 -69.27
N GLU A 95 -44.05 4.65 -68.31
CA GLU A 95 -44.60 5.22 -67.06
C GLU A 95 -43.46 5.50 -66.06
N GLU A 96 -43.39 6.74 -65.60
CA GLU A 96 -42.48 7.20 -64.54
C GLU A 96 -43.10 6.91 -63.17
N LYS A 97 -42.42 6.08 -62.36
CA LYS A 97 -42.78 5.87 -60.95
C LYS A 97 -41.71 6.47 -60.07
N ASN A 98 -42.13 7.32 -59.13
CA ASN A 98 -41.25 7.92 -58.14
C ASN A 98 -41.60 7.43 -56.73
N VAL A 99 -40.57 7.15 -55.94
CA VAL A 99 -40.72 6.75 -54.54
C VAL A 99 -39.67 7.49 -53.71
N THR A 100 -40.07 7.90 -52.51
CA THR A 100 -39.17 8.58 -51.57
C THR A 100 -38.82 7.66 -50.41
N TYR A 101 -37.54 7.59 -50.04
CA TYR A 101 -36.99 6.72 -49.00
C TYR A 101 -36.25 7.57 -47.97
N SER A 102 -36.27 7.14 -46.71
CA SER A 102 -35.43 7.71 -45.67
C SER A 102 -34.46 6.69 -45.10
N THR A 103 -33.24 7.11 -44.85
CA THR A 103 -32.26 6.34 -44.09
C THR A 103 -31.55 7.23 -43.07
N HIS A 104 -30.91 6.64 -42.07
CA HIS A 104 -30.19 7.37 -41.04
C HIS A 104 -28.85 6.72 -40.71
N CYS A 105 -27.91 7.56 -40.28
CA CYS A 105 -26.67 7.15 -39.65
C CYS A 105 -26.58 7.79 -38.27
N ASP A 106 -26.21 7.01 -37.25
CA ASP A 106 -25.87 7.57 -35.94
C ASP A 106 -24.68 8.53 -36.10
N SER A 107 -24.73 9.69 -35.44
CA SER A 107 -23.58 10.59 -35.45
C SER A 107 -22.41 9.88 -34.75
N VAL A 108 -21.47 9.38 -35.54
CA VAL A 108 -20.17 8.92 -35.02
C VAL A 108 -19.54 10.15 -34.42
N HIS A 109 -19.39 10.16 -33.09
CA HIS A 109 -18.79 11.28 -32.38
C HIS A 109 -17.46 11.64 -33.05
N ALA A 110 -17.42 12.84 -33.63
CA ALA A 110 -16.19 13.46 -34.09
C ALA A 110 -15.22 13.49 -32.91
N ASP A 111 -14.04 12.93 -33.14
CA ASP A 111 -12.98 12.73 -32.17
C ASP A 111 -13.41 11.95 -30.91
N LYS A 112 -13.00 10.68 -30.80
CA LYS A 112 -12.52 10.23 -29.49
C LYS A 112 -11.27 11.03 -29.14
N VAL A 113 -11.45 12.29 -28.73
CA VAL A 113 -10.64 12.81 -27.64
C VAL A 113 -11.02 11.92 -26.47
N VAL A 114 -10.24 10.84 -26.29
CA VAL A 114 -10.19 10.22 -24.97
C VAL A 114 -9.84 11.37 -24.05
N THR A 115 -10.77 11.77 -23.19
CA THR A 115 -10.51 12.73 -22.11
C THR A 115 -9.14 12.40 -21.53
N PRO A 116 -8.20 13.36 -21.48
CA PRO A 116 -6.84 13.07 -21.06
C PRO A 116 -6.88 12.71 -19.58
N VAL A 117 -6.93 11.42 -19.29
CA VAL A 117 -6.88 10.92 -17.92
C VAL A 117 -5.59 10.13 -17.81
N PHE A 118 -4.50 10.84 -17.55
CA PHE A 118 -3.48 10.25 -16.72
C PHE A 118 -4.06 10.20 -15.29
N ALA A 119 -4.75 9.11 -14.96
CA ALA A 119 -5.06 8.76 -13.57
C ALA A 119 -3.86 8.05 -12.90
N GLY A 120 -2.65 8.27 -13.39
CA GLY A 120 -1.40 7.79 -12.78
C GLY A 120 -0.66 8.98 -12.18
N ALA A 121 -0.34 8.90 -10.89
CA ALA A 121 0.51 9.90 -10.26
C ALA A 121 1.94 9.80 -10.81
N THR A 122 2.57 10.93 -11.10
CA THR A 122 3.95 11.00 -11.62
C THR A 122 4.91 10.53 -10.53
N ASN A 123 5.63 9.44 -10.75
CA ASN A 123 6.65 8.96 -9.82
C ASN A 123 7.94 9.75 -10.02
N CYS A 124 8.35 10.44 -8.96
CA CYS A 124 9.58 11.23 -8.92
C CYS A 124 10.78 10.40 -8.53
N THR A 125 11.77 10.33 -9.41
CA THR A 125 13.10 9.78 -9.09
C THR A 125 14.13 10.90 -9.00
N LYS A 126 15.38 10.54 -8.70
CA LYS A 126 16.50 11.49 -8.61
C LYS A 126 16.84 12.13 -9.97
N ASP A 127 16.65 11.39 -11.07
CA ASP A 127 17.19 11.75 -12.39
C ASP A 127 16.12 11.95 -13.48
N PHE A 128 14.92 11.40 -13.29
CA PHE A 128 13.83 11.48 -14.27
C PHE A 128 12.43 11.45 -13.63
N MET A 129 11.44 11.89 -14.41
CA MET A 129 10.00 11.77 -14.10
C MET A 129 9.43 10.55 -14.80
N GLN A 130 8.63 9.75 -14.10
CA GLN A 130 8.00 8.57 -14.70
C GLN A 130 6.49 8.60 -14.52
N GLY A 131 5.74 8.20 -15.55
CA GLY A 131 4.30 8.00 -15.42
C GLY A 131 3.73 7.15 -16.55
N SER A 132 2.57 6.57 -16.30
CA SER A 132 1.89 5.66 -17.23
C SER A 132 0.59 6.30 -17.71
N PRO A 133 0.33 6.39 -19.03
CA PRO A 133 -0.99 6.72 -19.54
C PRO A 133 -1.94 5.56 -19.24
N ALA A 134 -3.21 5.84 -19.00
CA ALA A 134 -4.25 4.81 -18.96
C ALA A 134 -4.60 4.35 -20.39
N LEU A 135 -3.67 3.66 -21.07
CA LEU A 135 -3.88 3.10 -22.40
C LEU A 135 -3.47 1.63 -22.42
N GLN A 136 -4.40 0.74 -22.75
CA GLN A 136 -4.08 -0.62 -23.17
C GLN A 136 -3.68 -0.57 -24.64
N VAL A 137 -2.38 -0.72 -24.93
CA VAL A 137 -1.88 -0.67 -26.32
C VAL A 137 -1.77 -2.10 -26.87
N ALA A 138 -2.40 -2.35 -28.02
CA ALA A 138 -2.17 -3.56 -28.80
C ALA A 138 -0.82 -3.45 -29.54
N ALA A 139 0.01 -4.48 -29.42
CA ALA A 139 1.33 -4.55 -30.02
C ALA A 139 1.25 -4.64 -31.56
N THR A 140 1.30 -3.50 -32.24
CA THR A 140 1.51 -3.42 -33.70
C THR A 140 2.54 -2.33 -34.03
N PRO A 141 3.35 -2.48 -35.09
CA PRO A 141 4.47 -1.60 -35.35
C PRO A 141 4.02 -0.27 -36.01
N MET A 142 4.57 0.86 -35.51
CA MET A 142 4.61 2.22 -36.13
C MET A 142 3.32 3.07 -36.03
N SER A 143 3.28 4.41 -35.94
CA SER A 143 4.25 5.51 -35.80
C SER A 143 3.69 6.52 -34.76
N TRP A 144 4.32 6.67 -33.61
CA TRP A 144 3.91 7.63 -32.59
C TRP A 144 4.64 8.96 -32.80
N ASN A 145 3.90 10.07 -32.85
CA ASN A 145 4.48 11.42 -32.82
C ASN A 145 4.26 12.04 -31.44
N LEU A 146 5.35 12.45 -30.81
CA LEU A 146 5.32 13.16 -29.54
C LEU A 146 5.37 14.66 -29.81
N SER A 147 4.37 15.39 -29.33
CA SER A 147 4.43 16.85 -29.25
C SER A 147 4.65 17.29 -27.81
N VAL A 148 5.69 18.09 -27.59
CA VAL A 148 6.04 18.64 -26.28
C VAL A 148 5.88 20.15 -26.32
N ASP A 149 5.14 20.68 -25.35
CA ASP A 149 4.96 22.13 -25.20
C ASP A 149 5.95 22.67 -24.16
N ASP A 150 6.85 23.55 -24.58
CA ASP A 150 7.83 24.20 -23.70
C ASP A 150 7.33 25.52 -23.09
N GLY A 151 6.06 25.88 -23.34
CA GLY A 151 5.43 27.13 -22.91
C GLY A 151 5.60 28.29 -23.91
N THR A 152 6.52 28.18 -24.87
CA THR A 152 6.77 29.17 -25.93
C THR A 152 6.60 28.62 -27.34
N ARG A 153 6.86 27.32 -27.55
CA ARG A 153 6.77 26.58 -28.81
C ARG A 153 6.40 25.12 -28.56
N ILE A 154 5.68 24.54 -29.53
CA ILE A 154 5.35 23.11 -29.54
C ILE A 154 6.38 22.39 -30.41
N HIS A 155 7.20 21.54 -29.80
CA HIS A 155 8.17 20.68 -30.50
C HIS A 155 7.48 19.39 -30.93
N GLN A 156 7.43 19.12 -32.23
CA GLN A 156 6.96 17.84 -32.77
C GLN A 156 8.15 16.93 -33.05
N LEU A 157 8.23 15.82 -32.32
CA LEU A 157 9.34 14.87 -32.35
C LEU A 157 8.81 13.50 -32.78
N SER A 158 9.53 12.84 -33.69
CA SER A 158 9.36 11.40 -33.89
C SER A 158 9.87 10.64 -32.66
N LEU A 159 9.41 9.40 -32.45
CA LEU A 159 9.82 8.57 -31.30
C LEU A 159 11.35 8.46 -31.16
N GLY A 160 12.07 8.27 -32.27
CA GLY A 160 13.53 8.19 -32.27
C GLY A 160 14.22 9.51 -31.90
N GLN A 161 13.68 10.64 -32.37
CA GLN A 161 14.18 11.97 -31.98
C GLN A 161 13.87 12.26 -30.51
N ALA A 162 12.71 11.84 -30.01
CA ALA A 162 12.35 11.97 -28.60
C ALA A 162 13.33 11.20 -27.71
N MET A 163 13.72 9.97 -28.08
CA MET A 163 14.75 9.20 -27.36
C MET A 163 16.11 9.89 -27.30
N GLN A 164 16.53 10.55 -28.37
CA GLN A 164 17.77 11.34 -28.38
C GLN A 164 17.65 12.63 -27.54
N GLN A 165 16.43 13.12 -27.30
CA GLN A 165 16.14 14.34 -26.55
C GLN A 165 15.67 14.07 -25.10
N GLY A 166 15.96 12.88 -24.55
CA GLY A 166 15.74 12.57 -23.14
C GLY A 166 14.39 11.94 -22.78
N TYR A 167 13.63 11.47 -23.77
CA TYR A 167 12.37 10.73 -23.57
C TYR A 167 12.55 9.24 -23.78
N ASN A 168 12.30 8.43 -22.77
CA ASN A 168 12.33 6.98 -22.88
C ASN A 168 10.93 6.38 -22.74
N PHE A 169 10.66 5.33 -23.53
CA PHE A 169 9.36 4.68 -23.64
C PHE A 169 9.52 3.21 -23.31
N LEU A 170 8.95 2.78 -22.20
CA LEU A 170 8.99 1.39 -21.75
C LEU A 170 7.60 0.78 -21.88
N VAL A 171 7.53 -0.49 -22.25
CA VAL A 171 6.27 -1.25 -22.31
C VAL A 171 6.34 -2.35 -21.26
N ASP A 172 5.45 -2.29 -20.27
CA ASP A 172 5.31 -3.30 -19.23
C ASP A 172 3.93 -3.97 -19.37
N GLY A 173 3.91 -5.15 -19.99
CA GLY A 173 2.67 -5.84 -20.37
C GLY A 173 1.82 -5.02 -21.34
N HIS A 174 0.67 -4.53 -20.87
CA HIS A 174 -0.23 -3.65 -21.63
C HIS A 174 -0.06 -2.16 -21.32
N ASN A 175 0.82 -1.81 -20.38
CA ASN A 175 1.01 -0.44 -19.92
C ASN A 175 2.22 0.19 -20.62
N LEU A 176 2.00 1.34 -21.25
CA LEU A 176 3.09 2.20 -21.69
C LEU A 176 3.61 2.98 -20.48
N ILE A 177 4.91 3.21 -20.38
CA ILE A 177 5.53 3.98 -19.31
C ILE A 177 6.42 5.03 -19.98
N PHE A 178 6.17 6.31 -19.67
CA PHE A 178 7.03 7.41 -20.08
C PHE A 178 8.04 7.68 -18.99
N GLN A 179 9.31 7.80 -19.39
CA GLN A 179 10.37 8.35 -18.57
C GLN A 179 10.88 9.62 -19.25
N VAL A 180 10.85 10.74 -18.53
CA VAL A 180 11.29 12.05 -19.04
C VAL A 180 12.44 12.53 -18.17
N ALA A 181 13.62 12.66 -18.76
CA ALA A 181 14.77 13.22 -18.06
C ALA A 181 14.52 14.70 -17.71
N PHE A 182 15.05 15.18 -16.59
CA PHE A 182 14.88 16.60 -16.20
C PHE A 182 15.52 17.59 -17.20
N ALA A 183 16.51 17.12 -17.97
CA ALA A 183 17.17 17.89 -19.03
C ALA A 183 16.51 17.71 -20.42
N ALA A 184 15.37 17.02 -20.51
CA ALA A 184 14.70 16.78 -21.78
C ALA A 184 14.09 18.06 -22.37
N THR A 185 14.01 18.12 -23.70
CA THR A 185 13.44 19.27 -24.42
C THR A 185 11.98 19.50 -24.01
N GLY A 186 11.63 20.72 -23.60
CA GLY A 186 10.26 21.09 -23.22
C GLY A 186 9.89 20.83 -21.75
N VAL A 187 10.83 20.38 -20.93
CA VAL A 187 10.69 20.41 -19.48
C VAL A 187 10.88 21.84 -18.98
N VAL A 188 9.89 22.37 -18.27
CA VAL A 188 9.91 23.69 -17.61
C VAL A 188 10.27 23.49 -16.14
N SER A 189 11.18 24.32 -15.59
CA SER A 189 11.60 24.24 -14.19
C SER A 189 11.31 25.53 -13.41
N TYR A 190 10.68 25.40 -12.24
CA TYR A 190 10.51 26.47 -11.25
C TYR A 190 11.53 26.31 -10.13
N LYS A 191 12.32 27.34 -9.82
CA LYS A 191 13.45 27.26 -8.88
C LYS A 191 13.33 28.27 -7.74
N HIS A 192 13.57 27.82 -6.51
CA HIS A 192 13.63 28.68 -5.32
C HIS A 192 14.47 28.03 -4.22
N ASN A 193 15.49 28.72 -3.68
CA ASN A 193 16.36 28.26 -2.57
C ASN A 193 16.82 26.79 -2.70
N ASP A 194 17.53 26.47 -3.79
CA ASP A 194 18.04 25.12 -4.13
C ASP A 194 16.98 24.02 -4.30
N LYS A 195 15.69 24.37 -4.29
CA LYS A 195 14.58 23.48 -4.65
C LYS A 195 14.14 23.77 -6.08
N VAL A 196 13.83 22.70 -6.81
CA VAL A 196 13.39 22.77 -8.20
C VAL A 196 12.16 21.90 -8.38
N LEU A 197 11.17 22.44 -9.10
CA LEU A 197 9.99 21.73 -9.56
C LEU A 197 10.03 21.67 -11.09
N TYR A 198 10.00 20.48 -11.66
CA TYR A 198 9.96 20.24 -13.10
C TYR A 198 8.55 19.90 -13.55
N THR A 199 8.16 20.42 -14.70
CA THR A 199 6.84 20.22 -15.29
C THR A 199 6.99 19.99 -16.79
N VAL A 200 6.18 19.10 -17.37
CA VAL A 200 6.16 18.91 -18.82
C VAL A 200 4.74 18.57 -19.28
N ALA A 201 4.32 19.18 -20.39
CA ALA A 201 3.07 18.86 -21.05
C ALA A 201 3.36 18.03 -22.31
N LEU A 202 2.85 16.81 -22.33
CA LEU A 202 3.04 15.85 -23.41
C LEU A 202 1.73 15.68 -24.17
N LYS A 203 1.79 15.72 -25.49
CA LYS A 203 0.67 15.39 -26.36
C LYS A 203 1.13 14.35 -27.36
N LEU A 204 0.64 13.14 -27.17
CA LEU A 204 0.98 11.98 -27.97
C LEU A 204 -0.10 11.73 -29.01
N MET A 205 0.30 11.48 -30.24
CA MET A 205 -0.61 11.29 -31.38
C MET A 205 -0.34 9.93 -32.04
N TYR A 206 -1.39 9.14 -32.21
CA TYR A 206 -1.36 7.81 -32.83
C TYR A 206 -2.38 7.70 -33.96
N GLY A 207 -1.99 7.08 -35.06
CA GLY A 207 -2.86 6.79 -36.19
C GLY A 207 -2.83 7.84 -37.31
N PRO A 208 -3.44 7.52 -38.47
CA PRO A 208 -3.51 8.41 -39.62
C PRO A 208 -4.32 9.68 -39.28
N PRO A 209 -4.15 10.80 -40.04
CA PRO A 209 -4.84 12.06 -39.77
C PRO A 209 -6.36 11.91 -39.60
N GLU A 210 -6.95 10.98 -40.35
CA GLU A 210 -8.36 10.65 -40.35
C GLU A 210 -8.82 9.87 -39.10
N HIS A 211 -7.94 9.19 -38.36
CA HIS A 211 -8.27 8.41 -37.17
C HIS A 211 -7.23 8.62 -36.06
N ARG A 212 -6.92 9.89 -35.79
CA ARG A 212 -5.82 10.26 -34.89
C ARG A 212 -6.23 10.24 -33.43
N LEU A 213 -5.81 9.21 -32.71
CA LEU A 213 -5.89 9.19 -31.25
C LEU A 213 -4.90 10.22 -30.69
N THR A 214 -5.41 11.18 -29.92
CA THR A 214 -4.59 12.21 -29.28
C THR A 214 -4.70 12.09 -27.77
N VAL A 215 -3.57 11.90 -27.09
CA VAL A 215 -3.49 11.71 -25.65
C VAL A 215 -2.70 12.88 -25.09
N LYS A 216 -3.30 13.65 -24.18
CA LYS A 216 -2.59 14.73 -23.47
C LYS A 216 -2.23 14.26 -22.06
N SER A 217 -1.08 14.69 -21.58
CA SER A 217 -0.56 14.44 -20.24
C SER A 217 0.11 15.67 -19.71
N ARG A 218 0.11 15.82 -18.40
CA ARG A 218 0.97 16.76 -17.71
C ARG A 218 1.64 16.05 -16.56
N MET A 219 2.97 16.11 -16.53
CA MET A 219 3.78 15.56 -15.47
C MET A 219 4.32 16.69 -14.60
N LEU A 220 4.39 16.43 -13.30
CA LEU A 220 4.89 17.32 -12.27
C LEU A 220 5.87 16.55 -11.39
N CYS A 221 7.03 17.11 -11.09
CA CYS A 221 7.96 16.47 -10.18
C CYS A 221 8.91 17.42 -9.45
N ALA A 222 9.05 17.25 -8.14
CA ALA A 222 10.01 17.97 -7.31
C ALA A 222 11.12 17.04 -6.82
N PRO A 223 12.22 16.85 -7.59
CA PRO A 223 13.37 16.07 -7.17
C PRO A 223 14.22 16.93 -6.23
N GLY A 224 14.09 16.71 -4.93
CA GLY A 224 14.92 17.39 -3.96
C GLY A 224 14.95 16.61 -2.66
N PRO A 225 16.12 16.51 -1.99
CA PRO A 225 16.16 15.91 -0.68
C PRO A 225 15.26 16.70 0.27
N ALA A 226 14.58 16.03 1.18
CA ALA A 226 13.84 16.71 2.22
C ALA A 226 14.82 17.43 3.15
N ILE A 227 14.46 18.60 3.66
CA ILE A 227 15.28 19.33 4.63
C ILE A 227 14.92 18.78 5.99
N CYS A 228 15.85 18.12 6.66
CA CYS A 228 15.60 17.53 7.96
C CYS A 228 16.25 18.36 9.06
N ASN A 229 15.50 18.62 10.12
CA ASN A 229 16.03 19.15 11.37
C ASN A 229 15.74 18.18 12.51
N ALA A 230 16.16 18.53 13.74
CA ALA A 230 16.00 17.67 14.89
C ALA A 230 14.54 17.24 15.17
N THR A 231 13.55 18.02 14.75
CA THR A 231 12.12 17.87 15.15
C THR A 231 11.16 17.52 14.01
N HIS A 232 11.47 17.91 12.78
CA HIS A 232 10.60 17.72 11.62
C HIS A 232 11.41 17.61 10.32
N MET A 233 10.85 16.88 9.37
CA MET A 233 11.27 16.83 7.98
C MET A 233 10.44 17.84 7.19
N THR A 234 11.07 18.65 6.36
CA THR A 234 10.42 19.67 5.54
C THR A 234 10.54 19.32 4.06
N VAL A 235 9.39 19.11 3.42
CA VAL A 235 9.27 19.03 1.97
C VAL A 235 8.88 20.43 1.47
N ALA A 236 9.69 21.01 0.59
CA ALA A 236 9.46 22.35 0.06
C ALA A 236 9.36 22.31 -1.47
N ILE A 237 8.24 22.80 -1.98
CA ILE A 237 7.94 22.96 -3.39
C ILE A 237 7.99 24.47 -3.68
N PRO A 238 8.82 24.93 -4.63
CA PRO A 238 8.87 26.32 -5.06
C PRO A 238 7.49 26.87 -5.44
N ASP A 239 7.34 28.19 -5.37
CA ASP A 239 6.13 28.86 -5.83
C ASP A 239 5.90 28.61 -7.33
N PHE A 240 4.71 28.11 -7.68
CA PHE A 240 4.32 27.77 -9.04
C PHE A 240 2.79 27.87 -9.19
N PRO A 241 2.24 27.96 -10.42
CA PRO A 241 0.82 28.26 -10.65
C PRO A 241 -0.15 27.10 -10.35
N GLY A 242 0.16 26.24 -9.37
CA GLY A 242 -0.66 25.09 -8.97
C GLY A 242 -1.16 25.21 -7.54
N ILE A 243 -2.41 24.79 -7.30
CA ILE A 243 -3.04 24.80 -5.97
C ILE A 243 -3.03 23.36 -5.41
N LEU A 244 -2.46 23.16 -4.23
CA LEU A 244 -2.47 21.85 -3.55
C LEU A 244 -3.91 21.51 -3.13
N MET A 245 -4.42 20.38 -3.60
CA MET A 245 -5.77 19.90 -3.32
C MET A 245 -5.77 18.80 -2.25
N ASP A 246 -4.90 17.79 -2.40
CA ASP A 246 -4.88 16.61 -1.53
C ASP A 246 -3.45 16.14 -1.22
N VAL A 247 -3.31 15.51 -0.05
CA VAL A 247 -2.09 14.86 0.43
C VAL A 247 -2.42 13.42 0.82
N ASP A 248 -1.84 12.43 0.13
CA ASP A 248 -1.97 11.02 0.49
C ASP A 248 -0.66 10.46 1.07
N VAL A 249 -0.77 9.65 2.12
CA VAL A 249 0.34 8.88 2.73
C VAL A 249 -0.04 7.40 2.73
N GLU A 250 0.81 6.52 2.17
CA GLU A 250 0.54 5.06 2.10
C GLU A 250 -0.85 4.70 1.54
N ASN A 251 -1.30 5.41 0.50
CA ASN A 251 -2.64 5.25 -0.12
C ASN A 251 -3.82 5.66 0.76
N LYS A 252 -3.59 6.40 1.85
CA LYS A 252 -4.64 7.05 2.64
C LYS A 252 -4.67 8.54 2.33
N THR A 253 -5.78 9.02 1.79
CA THR A 253 -6.04 10.46 1.61
C THR A 253 -6.26 11.11 2.96
N ILE A 254 -5.44 12.11 3.26
CA ILE A 254 -5.54 12.92 4.48
C ILE A 254 -6.27 14.20 4.10
N PRO A 255 -7.49 14.44 4.64
CA PRO A 255 -8.19 15.70 4.45
C PRO A 255 -7.31 16.89 4.89
N MET A 256 -7.36 17.98 4.13
CA MET A 256 -6.51 19.16 4.37
C MET A 256 -6.69 19.75 5.79
N ASP A 257 -7.88 19.63 6.37
CA ASP A 257 -8.23 20.03 7.74
C ASP A 257 -7.62 19.12 8.83
N GLN A 258 -7.28 17.88 8.50
CA GLN A 258 -6.74 16.87 9.43
C GLN A 258 -5.22 16.69 9.34
N LEU A 259 -4.53 17.49 8.51
CA LEU A 259 -3.08 17.38 8.33
C LEU A 259 -2.33 17.50 9.67
N HIS A 260 -2.74 18.45 10.52
CA HIS A 260 -2.07 18.72 11.80
C HIS A 260 -2.18 17.54 12.78
N GLU A 261 -3.36 16.89 12.86
CA GLU A 261 -3.57 15.70 13.69
C GLU A 261 -2.73 14.51 13.22
N ASN A 262 -2.43 14.44 11.93
CA ASN A 262 -1.54 13.44 11.33
C ASN A 262 -0.06 13.87 11.35
N GLY A 263 0.28 14.93 12.10
CA GLY A 263 1.65 15.39 12.31
C GLY A 263 2.26 16.13 11.12
N ILE A 264 1.44 16.65 10.20
CA ILE A 264 1.86 17.42 9.02
C ILE A 264 1.33 18.86 9.16
N THR A 265 2.23 19.84 9.11
CA THR A 265 1.86 21.26 9.10
C THR A 265 2.15 21.86 7.73
N LEU A 266 1.19 22.59 7.16
CA LEU A 266 1.28 23.17 5.82
C LEU A 266 1.52 24.69 5.91
N ASP A 267 2.56 25.18 5.24
CA ASP A 267 2.83 26.61 5.01
C ASP A 267 2.79 26.88 3.49
N THR A 268 1.95 27.83 3.07
CA THR A 268 1.74 28.22 1.67
C THR A 268 2.22 29.64 1.32
N GLN A 269 2.90 30.34 2.23
CA GLN A 269 3.24 31.76 2.03
C GLN A 269 4.27 32.03 0.92
N ARG A 270 5.13 31.05 0.62
CA ARG A 270 6.20 31.15 -0.40
C ARG A 270 6.38 29.82 -1.11
N GLY A 271 5.34 29.38 -1.79
CA GLY A 271 5.20 28.01 -2.29
C GLY A 271 4.69 27.05 -1.22
N VAL A 272 4.68 25.75 -1.52
CA VAL A 272 4.11 24.73 -0.63
C VAL A 272 5.20 24.10 0.23
N ARG A 273 5.09 24.24 1.55
CA ARG A 273 5.99 23.62 2.52
C ARG A 273 5.21 22.72 3.47
N LEU A 274 5.59 21.46 3.51
CA LEU A 274 5.02 20.45 4.40
C LEU A 274 6.05 20.14 5.48
N HIS A 275 5.75 20.53 6.72
CA HIS A 275 6.54 20.20 7.91
C HIS A 275 5.97 18.94 8.57
N ILE A 276 6.70 17.84 8.44
CA ILE A 276 6.29 16.50 8.84
C ILE A 276 7.02 16.15 10.12
N SER A 277 6.28 15.92 11.20
CA SER A 277 6.84 15.62 12.51
C SER A 277 7.67 14.33 12.47
N ARG A 278 8.84 14.35 13.13
CA ARG A 278 9.72 13.17 13.25
C ARG A 278 9.03 11.97 13.88
N ARG A 279 7.95 12.18 14.66
CA ARG A 279 7.15 11.10 15.28
C ARG A 279 6.46 10.18 14.27
N VAL A 280 6.24 10.65 13.04
CA VAL A 280 5.52 9.92 11.98
C VAL A 280 6.49 9.34 10.93
N LEU A 281 7.79 9.65 11.05
CA LEU A 281 8.82 9.18 10.12
C LEU A 281 9.31 7.79 10.50
N LYS A 282 9.64 6.99 9.49
CA LYS A 282 10.33 5.70 9.66
C LYS A 282 11.83 5.95 9.67
N SER A 283 12.58 5.06 10.33
CA SER A 283 14.04 5.15 10.39
C SER A 283 14.70 3.88 9.87
N ARG A 284 15.78 4.01 9.09
CA ARG A 284 16.67 2.92 8.66
C ARG A 284 18.12 3.22 9.07
N SER A 285 18.89 2.17 9.31
CA SER A 285 20.32 2.31 9.66
C SER A 285 21.13 2.66 8.41
N CYS A 286 21.93 3.71 8.50
CA CYS A 286 22.95 4.14 7.53
C CYS A 286 24.30 4.17 8.28
N SER A 287 25.31 4.94 7.85
CA SER A 287 26.46 5.33 8.69
C SER A 287 26.07 6.28 9.86
N GLY A 288 24.82 6.17 10.33
CA GLY A 288 24.02 7.04 11.20
C GLY A 288 22.54 6.61 11.12
N LEU A 289 21.58 7.46 11.53
CA LEU A 289 20.13 7.20 11.33
C LEU A 289 19.57 7.97 10.13
N GLN A 290 19.02 7.25 9.15
CA GLN A 290 18.31 7.87 8.03
C GLN A 290 16.80 7.83 8.26
N TYR A 291 16.18 9.01 8.40
CA TYR A 291 14.73 9.15 8.49
C TYR A 291 14.13 9.26 7.09
N TYR A 292 13.06 8.53 6.85
CA TYR A 292 12.31 8.57 5.60
C TYR A 292 10.81 8.50 5.89
N MET A 293 10.01 9.06 5.01
CA MET A 293 8.56 8.87 5.03
C MET A 293 8.16 7.84 3.98
N SER A 294 7.05 7.16 4.24
CA SER A 294 6.36 6.40 3.21
C SER A 294 5.95 7.29 2.02
N PRO A 295 5.62 6.70 0.85
CA PRO A 295 5.39 7.46 -0.37
C PRO A 295 4.32 8.54 -0.14
N LEU A 296 4.72 9.79 -0.40
CA LEU A 296 3.88 10.97 -0.24
C LEU A 296 3.35 11.34 -1.62
N LYS A 297 2.03 11.28 -1.80
CA LYS A 297 1.36 11.69 -3.03
C LYS A 297 0.71 13.05 -2.84
N LEU A 298 1.07 14.00 -3.69
CA LEU A 298 0.58 15.37 -3.66
C LEU A 298 -0.20 15.65 -4.95
N ALA A 299 -1.45 16.07 -4.81
CA ALA A 299 -2.32 16.40 -5.95
C ALA A 299 -2.51 17.92 -6.07
N PHE A 300 -2.28 18.45 -7.27
CA PHE A 300 -2.39 19.86 -7.57
C PHE A 300 -3.41 20.12 -8.67
N HIS A 301 -4.18 21.20 -8.52
CA HIS A 301 -4.95 21.76 -9.63
C HIS A 301 -4.05 22.71 -10.43
N PHE A 302 -3.79 22.41 -11.70
CA PHE A 302 -2.85 23.15 -12.55
C PHE A 302 -3.35 23.16 -14.01
N HIS A 303 -3.50 24.35 -14.61
CA HIS A 303 -4.06 24.55 -15.96
C HIS A 303 -5.42 23.86 -16.23
N GLY A 304 -6.30 23.81 -15.22
CA GLY A 304 -7.64 23.22 -15.36
C GLY A 304 -7.69 21.69 -15.24
N GLU A 305 -6.56 21.04 -14.96
CA GLU A 305 -6.44 19.59 -14.76
C GLU A 305 -5.90 19.29 -13.35
N THR A 306 -6.26 18.13 -12.80
CA THR A 306 -5.68 17.63 -11.53
C THR A 306 -4.47 16.76 -11.84
N VAL A 307 -3.29 17.20 -11.41
CA VAL A 307 -2.01 16.52 -11.63
C VAL A 307 -1.46 16.07 -10.29
N ALA A 308 -1.16 14.77 -10.16
CA ALA A 308 -0.58 14.21 -8.95
C ALA A 308 0.88 13.80 -9.15
N MET A 309 1.70 13.98 -8.13
CA MET A 309 3.06 13.47 -8.06
C MET A 309 3.26 12.62 -6.81
N VAL A 310 4.04 11.55 -6.92
CA VAL A 310 4.49 10.71 -5.80
C VAL A 310 5.95 10.96 -5.58
N MET A 311 6.30 11.30 -4.35
CA MET A 311 7.68 11.49 -3.93
C MET A 311 8.03 10.59 -2.74
N HIS A 312 9.31 10.25 -2.66
CA HIS A 312 9.88 9.46 -1.58
C HIS A 312 10.85 10.35 -0.79
N PRO A 313 10.35 11.17 0.16
CA PRO A 313 11.20 12.08 0.89
C PRO A 313 12.10 11.31 1.85
N GLU A 314 13.40 11.44 1.64
CA GLU A 314 14.44 10.89 2.49
C GLU A 314 15.33 12.01 3.03
N CYS A 315 15.68 11.93 4.31
CA CYS A 315 16.75 12.77 4.85
C CYS A 315 18.10 12.32 4.29
N PRO A 316 19.03 13.24 3.99
CA PRO A 316 20.42 12.89 3.73
C PRO A 316 21.00 12.11 4.92
N CYS A 317 21.78 11.05 4.66
CA CYS A 317 22.63 10.49 5.71
C CYS A 317 23.73 11.53 5.98
N GLU A 318 23.63 12.29 7.06
CA GLU A 318 24.77 13.10 7.48
C GLU A 318 25.87 12.14 7.93
N GLN A 319 27.00 12.15 7.20
CA GLN A 319 28.28 11.78 7.78
C GLN A 319 28.60 12.84 8.82
N HIS A 320 27.97 12.77 9.99
CA HIS A 320 28.58 13.32 11.18
C HIS A 320 29.84 12.48 11.41
N THR A 321 30.93 12.91 10.78
CA THR A 321 32.26 12.53 11.21
C THR A 321 32.37 13.04 12.64
N PRO A 322 32.41 12.17 13.65
CA PRO A 322 32.64 12.62 15.01
C PRO A 322 33.97 13.36 15.02
N ILE A 323 34.00 14.55 15.63
CA ILE A 323 35.26 15.27 15.87
C ILE A 323 36.16 14.31 16.63
N ALA A 324 37.26 13.89 15.99
CA ALA A 324 38.26 13.04 16.62
C ALA A 324 38.75 13.71 17.90
N ALA A 325 38.88 12.94 18.98
CA ALA A 325 39.45 13.43 20.24
C ALA A 325 40.74 14.22 19.99
N VAL A 326 40.90 15.38 20.64
CA VAL A 326 42.06 16.26 20.51
C VAL A 326 42.85 16.23 21.81
N CYS A 327 44.14 15.96 21.72
CA CYS A 327 45.06 16.06 22.84
C CYS A 327 45.79 17.40 22.72
N THR A 328 45.66 18.27 23.72
CA THR A 328 46.30 19.59 23.69
C THR A 328 47.70 19.51 24.28
N GLN A 329 48.62 20.34 23.78
CA GLN A 329 49.96 20.50 24.38
C GLN A 329 49.90 21.07 25.81
N ASP A 330 48.78 21.70 26.18
CA ASP A 330 48.50 22.22 27.51
C ASP A 330 48.19 21.13 28.56
N GLY A 331 48.21 19.86 28.15
CA GLY A 331 48.09 18.73 29.07
C GLY A 331 46.66 18.25 29.30
N TYR A 332 45.80 18.36 28.29
CA TYR A 332 44.41 17.90 28.34
C TYR A 332 44.03 16.96 27.18
N MET A 333 43.03 16.11 27.43
CA MET A 333 42.31 15.34 26.42
C MET A 333 40.90 15.88 26.28
N ASP A 334 40.56 16.33 25.08
CA ASP A 334 39.23 16.80 24.72
C ASP A 334 38.57 15.80 23.78
N PHE A 335 37.41 15.28 24.14
CA PHE A 335 36.67 14.37 23.28
C PHE A 335 35.16 14.51 23.46
N GLU A 336 34.43 14.18 22.41
CA GLU A 336 32.99 14.28 22.34
C GLU A 336 32.37 12.88 22.20
N ILE A 337 31.30 12.62 22.95
CA ILE A 337 30.51 11.39 22.89
C ILE A 337 29.10 11.77 22.48
N LEU A 338 28.58 11.09 21.45
CA LEU A 338 27.23 11.27 20.95
C LEU A 338 26.30 10.20 21.52
N ALA A 339 25.05 10.56 21.80
CA ALA A 339 24.03 9.61 22.25
C ALA A 339 23.81 8.48 21.22
N GLU A 340 24.04 8.77 19.94
CA GLU A 340 23.90 7.83 18.83
C GLU A 340 25.11 6.88 18.63
N SER A 341 26.12 6.93 19.49
CA SER A 341 27.27 6.01 19.43
C SER A 341 26.91 4.55 19.75
N THR A 342 25.73 4.29 20.31
CA THR A 342 25.19 2.93 20.56
C THR A 342 23.76 2.80 20.06
N THR A 343 23.32 1.56 19.84
CA THR A 343 21.92 1.19 19.62
C THR A 343 21.51 0.16 20.70
N PRO A 344 20.56 0.46 21.61
CA PRO A 344 19.76 1.70 21.74
C PRO A 344 20.58 2.95 22.09
N LEU A 345 19.96 4.13 21.96
CA LEU A 345 20.60 5.42 22.26
C LEU A 345 21.20 5.42 23.66
N LEU A 346 22.45 5.86 23.75
CA LEU A 346 23.23 5.94 24.98
C LEU A 346 22.63 6.99 25.92
N ASP A 347 22.36 6.60 27.17
CA ASP A 347 22.03 7.57 28.20
C ASP A 347 23.30 8.30 28.65
N LEU A 348 23.44 9.56 28.21
CA LEU A 348 24.61 10.39 28.49
C LEU A 348 24.78 10.72 29.99
N ASP A 349 23.74 10.54 30.83
CA ASP A 349 23.84 10.73 32.29
C ASP A 349 24.57 9.58 33.02
N THR A 350 24.66 8.43 32.36
CA THR A 350 25.33 7.23 32.89
C THR A 350 26.84 7.22 32.67
N LEU A 351 27.36 8.19 31.90
CA LEU A 351 28.77 8.24 31.53
C LEU A 351 29.67 8.63 32.72
N ARG A 352 30.67 7.81 32.97
CA ARG A 352 31.68 8.00 34.02
C ARG A 352 33.07 7.73 33.47
N LEU A 353 34.00 8.63 33.78
CA LEU A 353 35.43 8.39 33.59
C LEU A 353 35.94 7.34 34.60
N ARG A 354 37.19 6.89 34.44
CA ARG A 354 37.87 6.03 35.43
C ARG A 354 37.79 6.59 36.85
N ASP A 355 37.87 7.91 36.98
CA ASP A 355 37.58 8.61 38.23
C ASP A 355 36.14 9.17 38.20
N PRO A 356 35.23 8.70 39.07
CA PRO A 356 33.83 9.12 39.08
C PRO A 356 33.61 10.55 39.55
N VAL A 357 34.63 11.19 40.16
CA VAL A 357 34.57 12.61 40.57
C VAL A 357 34.57 13.52 39.35
N CYS A 358 35.22 13.10 38.27
CA CYS A 358 35.30 13.88 37.04
C CYS A 358 33.99 13.81 36.25
N ARG A 359 33.39 14.99 36.05
CA ARG A 359 32.15 15.17 35.31
C ARG A 359 32.43 15.70 33.90
N PRO A 360 31.47 15.55 32.98
CA PRO A 360 31.62 16.14 31.67
C PRO A 360 31.67 17.67 31.75
N ALA A 361 32.49 18.28 30.90
CA ALA A 361 32.69 19.73 30.85
C ALA A 361 31.51 20.45 30.21
N TYR A 362 30.84 19.80 29.24
CA TYR A 362 29.66 20.33 28.59
C TYR A 362 28.68 19.20 28.27
N LYS A 363 27.39 19.49 28.49
CA LYS A 363 26.28 18.64 28.08
C LYS A 363 25.32 19.49 27.26
N SER A 364 24.94 19.00 26.09
CA SER A 364 24.00 19.73 25.24
C SER A 364 22.60 19.75 25.85
N PRO A 365 21.86 20.88 25.75
CA PRO A 365 20.48 20.98 26.20
C PRO A 365 19.52 19.95 25.57
N LEU A 366 19.87 19.44 24.38
CA LEU A 366 19.09 18.43 23.65
C LEU A 366 19.42 16.99 24.06
N ASN A 367 20.38 16.79 24.98
CA ASN A 367 20.90 15.49 25.40
C ASN A 367 21.40 14.60 24.24
N ASP A 368 21.89 15.22 23.17
CA ASP A 368 22.42 14.57 21.96
C ASP A 368 23.94 14.32 22.04
N ARG A 369 24.66 15.16 22.79
CA ARG A 369 26.12 15.09 22.93
C ARG A 369 26.62 15.52 24.30
N VAL A 370 27.76 14.96 24.69
CA VAL A 370 28.53 15.32 25.87
C VAL A 370 30.00 15.49 25.50
N ARG A 371 30.64 16.53 26.05
CA ARG A 371 32.06 16.82 25.87
C ARG A 371 32.81 16.66 27.19
N PHE A 372 33.92 15.95 27.14
CA PHE A 372 34.85 15.79 28.26
C PHE A 372 36.11 16.61 28.00
N HIS A 373 36.58 17.28 29.05
CA HIS A 373 37.84 17.99 29.11
C HIS A 373 38.63 17.41 30.27
N VAL A 374 39.61 16.55 29.98
CA VAL A 374 40.23 15.66 30.96
C VAL A 374 41.71 15.98 31.11
N PRO A 375 42.22 16.32 32.31
CA PRO A 375 43.65 16.54 32.50
C PRO A 375 44.43 15.23 32.36
N LEU A 376 45.57 15.27 31.66
CA LEU A 376 46.45 14.11 31.46
C LEU A 376 46.98 13.51 32.77
N ASN A 377 47.13 14.35 33.81
CA ASN A 377 47.62 13.96 35.13
C ASN A 377 46.51 13.74 36.17
N GLY A 378 45.23 13.74 35.77
CA GLY A 378 44.09 13.60 36.67
C GLY A 378 42.98 12.71 36.12
N CYS A 379 41.85 12.67 36.81
CA CYS A 379 40.65 11.93 36.39
C CYS A 379 40.85 10.44 36.08
N GLY A 380 41.82 9.80 36.74
CA GLY A 380 42.14 8.38 36.55
C GLY A 380 42.88 8.07 35.25
N THR A 381 43.41 9.08 34.55
CA THR A 381 44.26 8.89 33.36
C THR A 381 45.54 8.14 33.74
N ARG A 382 45.84 7.07 33.00
CA ARG A 382 47.07 6.28 33.15
C ARG A 382 48.08 6.73 32.10
N HIS A 383 49.37 6.68 32.44
CA HIS A 383 50.42 6.93 31.46
C HIS A 383 51.50 5.87 31.51
N TRP A 384 52.15 5.64 30.37
CA TRP A 384 53.33 4.79 30.25
C TRP A 384 54.23 5.29 29.14
N PHE A 385 55.49 4.87 29.19
CA PHE A 385 56.49 5.16 28.16
C PHE A 385 56.64 3.96 27.24
N ASP A 386 56.64 4.20 25.93
CA ASP A 386 56.94 3.21 24.90
C ASP A 386 57.99 3.82 23.96
N GLY A 387 59.26 3.45 24.18
CA GLY A 387 60.40 4.10 23.51
C GLY A 387 60.50 5.60 23.83
N GLU A 388 60.51 6.44 22.79
CA GLU A 388 60.52 7.91 22.90
C GLU A 388 59.11 8.53 22.96
N GLN A 389 58.06 7.71 23.05
CA GLN A 389 56.68 8.18 23.12
C GLN A 389 56.11 8.02 24.53
N ILE A 390 55.41 9.05 25.00
CA ILE A 390 54.57 8.95 26.19
C ILE A 390 53.12 8.75 25.77
N HIS A 391 52.51 7.70 26.31
CA HIS A 391 51.12 7.37 26.09
C HIS A 391 50.31 7.73 27.32
N TYR A 392 49.19 8.40 27.11
CA TYR A 392 48.18 8.62 28.13
C TYR A 392 46.89 7.93 27.70
N GLU A 393 46.22 7.26 28.63
CA GLU A 393 44.99 6.53 28.41
C GLU A 393 43.96 6.89 29.48
N ASN A 394 42.75 7.23 29.04
CA ASN A 394 41.58 7.29 29.91
C ASN A 394 40.44 6.45 29.31
N GLU A 395 39.54 5.99 30.17
CA GLU A 395 38.41 5.15 29.80
C GLU A 395 37.11 5.76 30.31
N VAL A 396 36.11 5.81 29.44
CA VAL A 396 34.74 6.21 29.76
C VAL A 396 33.86 4.98 29.73
N ARG A 397 33.09 4.78 30.80
CA ARG A 397 32.12 3.69 30.94
C ARG A 397 30.73 4.27 31.07
N ALA A 398 29.76 3.64 30.43
CA ALA A 398 28.35 3.87 30.73
C ALA A 398 27.90 2.82 31.75
N LEU A 399 27.75 3.21 33.02
CA LEU A 399 27.19 2.31 34.03
C LEU A 399 25.67 2.40 34.00
N TRP A 400 25.02 1.34 33.53
CA TRP A 400 23.58 1.19 33.60
C TRP A 400 23.16 1.02 35.07
N THR A 401 22.83 2.13 35.73
CA THR A 401 22.33 2.13 37.11
C THR A 401 20.80 2.16 37.08
N ASP A 402 20.18 1.28 37.88
CA ASP A 402 18.74 1.18 38.21
C ASP A 402 17.79 0.49 37.21
N LEU A 403 18.10 -0.76 36.81
CA LEU A 403 17.02 -1.72 36.54
C LEU A 403 16.77 -2.59 37.79
N PRO A 404 15.50 -2.82 38.19
CA PRO A 404 15.20 -3.76 39.25
C PRO A 404 15.78 -5.13 38.92
N LEU A 405 16.29 -5.82 39.95
CA LEU A 405 16.73 -7.22 39.88
C LEU A 405 15.68 -8.06 39.12
N GLY A 406 16.02 -8.51 37.91
CA GLY A 406 15.15 -9.37 37.11
C GLY A 406 15.12 -9.13 35.59
N ARG A 407 15.74 -8.08 35.07
CA ARG A 407 15.95 -7.93 33.61
C ARG A 407 17.31 -8.52 33.23
N ILE A 408 17.32 -9.54 32.38
CA ILE A 408 18.53 -9.90 31.62
C ILE A 408 18.76 -8.75 30.64
N SER A 409 19.73 -7.87 30.92
CA SER A 409 20.14 -6.83 29.98
C SER A 409 20.78 -7.47 28.76
N ARG A 410 20.27 -7.15 27.57
CA ARG A 410 20.80 -7.58 26.27
C ARG A 410 21.64 -6.49 25.59
N ASP A 411 21.89 -5.39 26.29
CA ASP A 411 22.62 -4.22 25.77
C ASP A 411 24.06 -4.23 26.30
N SER A 412 25.01 -3.98 25.42
CA SER A 412 26.45 -3.94 25.72
C SER A 412 26.81 -2.71 26.58
N GLU A 413 27.61 -2.93 27.63
CA GLU A 413 28.27 -1.85 28.37
C GLU A 413 29.17 -1.07 27.39
N LEU A 414 28.88 0.21 27.16
CA LEU A 414 29.76 1.06 26.37
C LEU A 414 31.05 1.29 27.15
N ARG A 415 32.17 0.87 26.58
CA ARG A 415 33.51 1.14 27.11
C ARG A 415 34.37 1.81 26.05
N LEU A 416 34.53 3.12 26.17
CA LEU A 416 35.31 3.92 25.25
C LEU A 416 36.70 4.18 25.85
N THR A 417 37.74 3.72 25.16
CA THR A 417 39.14 3.99 25.54
C THR A 417 39.72 5.10 24.66
N VAL A 418 40.16 6.19 25.30
CA VAL A 418 40.79 7.34 24.64
C VAL A 418 42.28 7.29 24.95
N LYS A 419 43.13 7.26 23.91
CA LYS A 419 44.58 7.19 24.04
C LYS A 419 45.25 8.34 23.28
N CYS A 420 46.02 9.15 23.98
CA CYS A 420 46.91 10.18 23.42
C CYS A 420 48.35 9.67 23.40
N SER A 421 49.05 9.82 22.28
CA SER A 421 50.49 9.61 22.20
C SER A 421 51.21 10.91 21.89
N PHE A 422 52.16 11.28 22.72
CA PHE A 422 53.05 12.42 22.46
C PHE A 422 54.42 11.88 22.11
N SER A 423 54.86 12.18 20.88
CA SER A 423 56.26 12.08 20.49
C SER A 423 56.92 13.47 20.60
N ASN A 424 58.25 13.55 20.63
CA ASN A 424 58.94 14.84 20.56
C ASN A 424 58.59 15.57 19.25
N GLY A 425 57.55 16.41 19.29
CA GLY A 425 57.12 17.29 18.20
C GLY A 425 55.68 17.13 17.75
N ASP A 426 55.14 15.91 17.66
CA ASP A 426 53.79 15.67 17.11
C ASP A 426 52.97 14.69 17.97
N ALA A 427 51.76 15.13 18.35
CA ALA A 427 50.78 14.30 19.02
C ALA A 427 50.01 13.47 17.98
N SER A 428 50.31 12.17 17.88
CA SER A 428 49.49 11.24 17.11
C SER A 428 48.45 10.61 18.05
N LEU A 429 47.24 10.36 17.55
CA LEU A 429 46.14 9.80 18.33
C LEU A 429 45.69 8.48 17.70
N THR A 430 45.65 7.41 18.50
CA THR A 430 45.03 6.14 18.10
C THR A 430 43.84 5.88 19.00
N ILE A 431 42.63 6.10 18.49
CA ILE A 431 41.39 5.70 19.18
C ILE A 431 41.13 4.24 18.87
N LYS A 432 41.11 3.39 19.90
CA LYS A 432 40.62 2.01 19.78
C LYS A 432 39.25 1.93 20.46
N VAL A 433 38.20 1.95 19.65
CA VAL A 433 36.83 1.68 20.10
C VAL A 433 36.65 0.16 20.13
N ASP A 434 36.91 -0.47 21.27
CA ASP A 434 36.50 -1.87 21.49
C ASP A 434 35.03 -1.87 21.90
N ASN A 435 34.13 -1.69 20.92
CA ASN A 435 32.74 -2.11 21.09
C ASN A 435 32.75 -3.64 21.03
N LEU A 436 32.56 -4.31 22.17
CA LEU A 436 32.14 -5.71 22.12
C LEU A 436 30.85 -5.72 21.29
N SER A 437 30.92 -6.29 20.08
CA SER A 437 29.71 -6.57 19.31
C SER A 437 28.74 -7.26 20.26
N PRO A 438 27.49 -6.79 20.38
CA PRO A 438 26.49 -7.56 21.09
C PRO A 438 26.56 -8.98 20.53
N PRO A 439 26.54 -10.03 21.39
CA PRO A 439 26.58 -11.40 20.90
C PRO A 439 25.57 -11.50 19.75
N PRO A 440 25.94 -12.11 18.60
CA PRO A 440 25.06 -12.17 17.46
C PRO A 440 23.70 -12.60 17.96
N SER A 441 22.66 -11.84 17.63
CA SER A 441 21.31 -12.12 18.09
C SER A 441 21.00 -13.57 17.74
N SER A 442 21.05 -14.45 18.74
CA SER A 442 20.41 -15.74 18.63
C SER A 442 18.94 -15.46 18.77
N VAL A 443 18.32 -15.08 17.65
CA VAL A 443 16.91 -15.34 17.47
C VAL A 443 16.81 -16.84 17.34
N ASN A 444 16.87 -17.53 18.48
CA ASN A 444 16.16 -18.77 18.59
C ASN A 444 14.69 -18.34 18.47
N GLN A 445 14.16 -18.36 17.25
CA GLN A 445 12.72 -18.52 17.00
C GLN A 445 12.35 -19.90 17.57
N GLY A 446 12.38 -20.01 18.89
CA GLY A 446 11.91 -21.18 19.60
C GLY A 446 10.40 -21.16 19.47
N SER A 447 9.85 -22.19 18.83
CA SER A 447 8.41 -22.41 18.77
C SER A 447 7.82 -22.37 20.19
N LEU A 448 6.77 -21.56 20.39
CA LEU A 448 6.02 -21.55 21.64
C LEU A 448 5.33 -22.91 21.80
N SER A 449 5.74 -23.68 22.79
CA SER A 449 5.12 -24.96 23.11
C SER A 449 3.90 -24.72 24.00
N LEU A 450 2.72 -24.80 23.43
CA LEU A 450 1.45 -24.66 24.13
C LEU A 450 0.81 -26.03 24.33
N VAL A 451 0.15 -26.22 25.46
CA VAL A 451 -0.68 -27.39 25.72
C VAL A 451 -2.05 -26.95 26.24
N LEU A 452 -3.10 -27.58 25.71
CA LEU A 452 -4.47 -27.49 26.22
C LEU A 452 -4.79 -28.82 26.89
N LEU A 453 -5.13 -28.75 28.18
CA LEU A 453 -5.41 -29.90 29.05
C LEU A 453 -6.85 -29.85 29.54
N SER A 454 -7.44 -31.02 29.75
CA SER A 454 -8.77 -31.17 30.35
C SER A 454 -8.67 -31.87 31.70
N TYR A 455 -9.55 -31.51 32.63
CA TYR A 455 -9.57 -32.01 34.00
C TYR A 455 -10.94 -32.59 34.38
N PRO A 456 -10.98 -33.60 35.25
CA PRO A 456 -12.22 -34.19 35.73
C PRO A 456 -13.02 -33.25 36.64
N GLU A 457 -12.32 -32.40 37.41
CA GLU A 457 -12.87 -31.57 38.49
C GLU A 457 -12.26 -30.16 38.48
N ASP A 458 -12.92 -29.24 39.19
CA ASP A 458 -12.52 -27.83 39.39
C ASP A 458 -11.25 -27.66 40.25
N SER A 459 -10.70 -28.77 40.77
CA SER A 459 -9.46 -28.77 41.55
C SER A 459 -8.20 -28.68 40.68
N TYR A 460 -8.31 -28.93 39.36
CA TYR A 460 -7.21 -28.90 38.37
C TYR A 460 -5.95 -29.68 38.81
N ARG A 461 -6.11 -30.79 39.55
CA ARG A 461 -4.99 -31.55 40.11
C ARG A 461 -4.35 -32.50 39.10
N GLN A 462 -5.15 -33.31 38.43
CA GLN A 462 -4.69 -34.33 37.49
C GLN A 462 -5.44 -34.20 36.17
N PRO A 463 -4.76 -33.90 35.05
CA PRO A 463 -5.41 -33.83 33.75
C PRO A 463 -5.71 -35.26 33.23
N TYR A 464 -6.67 -35.34 32.30
CA TYR A 464 -6.92 -36.56 31.56
C TYR A 464 -5.71 -36.96 30.72
N ARG A 465 -5.44 -38.27 30.66
CA ARG A 465 -4.37 -38.87 29.85
C ARG A 465 -4.89 -39.27 28.47
N GLU A 466 -3.97 -39.50 27.53
CA GLU A 466 -4.29 -39.85 26.14
C GLU A 466 -5.13 -41.14 26.02
N ASP A 467 -4.89 -42.12 26.90
CA ASP A 467 -5.62 -43.39 27.01
C ASP A 467 -7.05 -43.24 27.57
N GLN A 468 -7.40 -42.06 28.08
CA GLN A 468 -8.70 -41.77 28.69
C GLN A 468 -9.66 -41.05 27.74
N TYR A 469 -9.25 -40.76 26.51
CA TYR A 469 -10.11 -40.21 25.47
C TYR A 469 -10.82 -41.33 24.69
N PRO A 470 -12.09 -41.12 24.25
CA PRO A 470 -12.87 -39.90 24.37
C PRO A 470 -13.45 -39.69 25.78
N ILE A 471 -13.36 -38.45 26.28
CA ILE A 471 -13.94 -38.09 27.58
C ILE A 471 -15.45 -38.00 27.41
N VAL A 472 -16.21 -38.78 28.19
CA VAL A 472 -17.66 -38.70 28.17
C VAL A 472 -18.15 -37.59 29.10
N ARG A 473 -18.98 -36.70 28.57
CA ARG A 473 -19.70 -35.70 29.35
C ARG A 473 -21.16 -35.61 28.91
N TYR A 474 -22.05 -35.47 29.87
CA TYR A 474 -23.46 -35.23 29.56
C TYR A 474 -23.70 -33.75 29.30
N LEU A 475 -24.72 -33.41 28.53
CA LEU A 475 -25.08 -32.01 28.26
C LEU A 475 -25.24 -31.22 29.56
N ARG A 476 -24.83 -29.95 29.54
CA ARG A 476 -24.79 -29.01 30.70
C ARG A 476 -23.77 -29.35 31.79
N GLN A 477 -23.15 -30.52 31.79
CA GLN A 477 -22.06 -30.80 32.72
C GLN A 477 -20.83 -29.97 32.36
N PRO A 478 -20.06 -29.51 33.36
CA PRO A 478 -18.85 -28.74 33.10
C PRO A 478 -17.72 -29.63 32.58
N ILE A 479 -16.92 -29.06 31.67
CA ILE A 479 -15.57 -29.50 31.36
C ILE A 479 -14.59 -28.41 31.80
N PHE A 480 -13.58 -28.82 32.58
CA PHE A 480 -12.55 -27.93 33.09
C PHE A 480 -11.33 -27.99 32.18
N LEU A 481 -10.95 -26.85 31.62
CA LEU A 481 -9.85 -26.74 30.66
C LEU A 481 -8.75 -25.83 31.22
N GLU A 482 -7.49 -26.19 31.02
CA GLU A 482 -6.33 -25.37 31.33
C GLU A 482 -5.44 -25.24 30.08
N VAL A 483 -5.15 -24.00 29.70
CA VAL A 483 -4.14 -23.71 28.69
C VAL A 483 -2.85 -23.32 29.38
N GLN A 484 -1.74 -23.97 29.02
CA GLN A 484 -0.44 -23.75 29.64
C GLN A 484 0.67 -23.55 28.59
N VAL A 485 1.56 -22.59 28.85
CA VAL A 485 2.85 -22.48 28.13
C VAL A 485 3.89 -23.40 28.77
N LEU A 486 4.56 -24.20 27.95
CA LEU A 486 5.66 -25.08 28.37
C LEU A 486 7.03 -24.41 28.18
N ASN A 487 8.01 -24.83 28.99
CA ASN A 487 9.43 -24.47 28.86
C ASN A 487 9.73 -22.95 28.88
N ARG A 488 8.96 -22.17 29.65
CA ARG A 488 9.18 -20.72 29.86
C ARG A 488 8.97 -20.34 31.32
N ASN A 489 9.94 -19.58 31.86
CA ASN A 489 10.02 -19.21 33.27
C ASN A 489 10.21 -17.70 33.49
N ASP A 490 9.84 -16.85 32.52
CA ASP A 490 9.96 -15.39 32.60
C ASP A 490 8.79 -14.78 33.42
N PRO A 491 9.06 -14.16 34.58
CA PRO A 491 8.01 -13.59 35.43
C PRO A 491 7.29 -12.39 34.81
N ASN A 492 7.85 -11.78 33.75
CA ASN A 492 7.31 -10.61 33.10
C ASN A 492 6.32 -10.95 31.98
N LEU A 493 6.22 -12.23 31.60
CA LEU A 493 5.26 -12.68 30.60
C LEU A 493 4.04 -13.27 31.28
N HIS A 494 2.87 -13.09 30.66
CA HIS A 494 1.66 -13.77 31.08
C HIS A 494 0.87 -14.25 29.88
N LEU A 495 0.14 -15.35 30.08
CA LEU A 495 -0.72 -15.95 29.08
C LEU A 495 -2.08 -15.21 29.06
N VAL A 496 -2.56 -14.90 27.86
CA VAL A 496 -3.90 -14.35 27.63
C VAL A 496 -4.59 -15.18 26.55
N LEU A 497 -5.85 -15.54 26.77
CA LEU A 497 -6.66 -16.20 25.75
C LEU A 497 -7.22 -15.17 24.79
N ASP A 498 -7.22 -15.52 23.50
CA ASP A 498 -7.76 -14.70 22.42
C ASP A 498 -9.15 -15.24 22.05
N ASP A 499 -9.20 -16.26 21.19
CA ASP A 499 -10.43 -16.98 20.82
C ASP A 499 -10.35 -18.43 21.28
N CYS A 500 -11.39 -18.97 21.92
CA CYS A 500 -11.55 -20.40 22.13
C CYS A 500 -12.83 -20.87 21.46
N TRP A 501 -12.76 -21.99 20.76
CA TRP A 501 -13.90 -22.54 20.04
C TRP A 501 -13.85 -24.07 20.02
N ALA A 502 -14.97 -24.66 19.63
CA ALA A 502 -15.10 -26.09 19.49
C ALA A 502 -15.64 -26.50 18.12
N THR A 503 -15.23 -27.66 17.63
CA THR A 503 -15.54 -28.19 16.30
C THR A 503 -16.01 -29.63 16.38
N ALA A 504 -16.71 -30.09 15.33
CA ALA A 504 -17.12 -31.49 15.18
C ALA A 504 -16.02 -32.40 14.58
N SER A 505 -14.84 -31.87 14.28
CA SER A 505 -13.72 -32.62 13.74
C SER A 505 -12.38 -32.13 14.31
N ARG A 506 -11.33 -32.94 14.19
CA ARG A 506 -9.98 -32.61 14.69
C ARG A 506 -9.37 -31.35 14.06
N ASP A 507 -9.81 -30.95 12.86
CA ASP A 507 -9.33 -29.72 12.22
C ASP A 507 -9.92 -28.49 12.91
N PRO A 508 -9.09 -27.59 13.50
CA PRO A 508 -9.55 -26.36 14.14
C PRO A 508 -10.33 -25.44 13.19
N ARG A 509 -10.13 -25.57 11.88
CA ARG A 509 -10.80 -24.75 10.86
C ARG A 509 -12.08 -25.38 10.31
N SER A 510 -12.43 -26.59 10.75
CA SER A 510 -13.65 -27.26 10.32
C SER A 510 -14.89 -26.52 10.82
N LEU A 511 -15.99 -26.66 10.08
CA LEU A 511 -17.31 -26.21 10.46
C LEU A 511 -18.17 -27.44 10.84
N PRO A 512 -19.12 -27.31 11.78
CA PRO A 512 -19.50 -26.10 12.53
C PRO A 512 -18.48 -25.70 13.61
N GLN A 513 -18.42 -24.40 13.94
CA GLN A 513 -17.63 -23.84 15.04
C GLN A 513 -18.55 -23.28 16.12
N TRP A 514 -18.28 -23.60 17.37
CA TRP A 514 -18.94 -23.03 18.53
C TRP A 514 -17.98 -22.13 19.31
N ASN A 515 -18.31 -20.84 19.45
CA ASN A 515 -17.45 -19.89 20.15
C ASN A 515 -17.65 -20.00 21.67
N ILE A 516 -16.54 -20.10 22.40
CA ILE A 516 -16.49 -20.26 23.87
C ILE A 516 -15.90 -19.00 24.51
N VAL A 517 -14.84 -18.46 23.92
CA VAL A 517 -14.18 -17.20 24.29
C VAL A 517 -13.93 -16.42 23.01
N VAL A 518 -14.20 -15.10 23.03
CA VAL A 518 -13.95 -14.19 21.91
C VAL A 518 -13.22 -12.95 22.42
N ASP A 519 -12.09 -12.59 21.80
CA ASP A 519 -11.24 -11.45 22.18
C ASP A 519 -10.86 -11.43 23.69
N GLY A 520 -10.71 -12.62 24.29
CA GLY A 520 -10.41 -12.84 25.70
C GLY A 520 -11.59 -12.68 26.67
N CYS A 521 -12.81 -12.51 26.16
CA CYS A 521 -14.04 -12.40 26.94
C CYS A 521 -14.96 -13.63 26.74
N GLU A 522 -15.85 -13.87 27.71
CA GLU A 522 -16.92 -14.85 27.58
C GLU A 522 -17.85 -14.52 26.40
N TYR A 523 -18.34 -15.55 25.70
CA TYR A 523 -19.21 -15.34 24.56
C TYR A 523 -20.63 -14.95 25.02
N ASP A 524 -21.00 -13.68 24.84
CA ASP A 524 -22.23 -13.09 25.38
C ASP A 524 -23.54 -13.65 24.79
N LEU A 525 -23.47 -14.29 23.61
CA LEU A 525 -24.62 -14.87 22.91
C LEU A 525 -24.93 -16.31 23.33
N ASP A 526 -24.11 -16.92 24.19
CA ASP A 526 -24.42 -18.23 24.79
C ASP A 526 -25.20 -18.07 26.10
N SER A 527 -26.24 -18.90 26.25
CA SER A 527 -27.01 -19.04 27.49
C SER A 527 -26.19 -19.61 28.65
N TYR A 528 -25.16 -20.42 28.35
CA TYR A 528 -24.27 -21.03 29.34
C TYR A 528 -22.86 -20.47 29.21
N ARG A 529 -22.67 -19.27 29.75
CA ARG A 529 -21.40 -18.54 29.68
C ARG A 529 -20.23 -19.32 30.30
N THR A 530 -19.07 -19.21 29.65
CA THR A 530 -17.79 -19.72 30.13
C THR A 530 -17.39 -19.03 31.44
N VAL A 531 -16.88 -19.80 32.41
CA VAL A 531 -16.42 -19.26 33.70
C VAL A 531 -14.89 -19.34 33.78
N PHE A 532 -14.23 -18.23 34.10
CA PHE A 532 -12.77 -18.20 34.30
C PHE A 532 -12.42 -18.48 35.77
N HIS A 533 -11.56 -19.47 35.99
CA HIS A 533 -11.11 -19.86 37.32
C HIS A 533 -9.76 -19.21 37.66
N PRO A 534 -9.58 -18.61 38.86
CA PRO A 534 -8.31 -18.02 39.24
C PRO A 534 -7.24 -19.09 39.46
N VAL A 535 -6.03 -18.84 38.97
CA VAL A 535 -4.86 -19.70 39.25
C VAL A 535 -4.21 -19.24 40.54
N GLY A 536 -4.30 -20.06 41.60
CA GLY A 536 -3.80 -19.73 42.93
C GLY A 536 -2.26 -19.60 43.00
N ARG A 537 -1.77 -18.84 43.99
CA ARG A 537 -0.32 -18.58 44.21
C ARG A 537 0.51 -19.83 44.58
N GLY A 538 -0.14 -20.96 44.89
CA GLY A 538 0.52 -22.24 45.19
C GLY A 538 0.90 -23.06 43.96
N VAL A 539 0.60 -22.58 42.74
CA VAL A 539 0.94 -23.25 41.48
C VAL A 539 2.16 -22.56 40.87
N SER A 540 3.23 -23.33 40.60
CA SER A 540 4.42 -22.82 39.92
C SER A 540 4.04 -22.24 38.56
N TYR A 541 4.53 -21.02 38.28
CA TYR A 541 4.33 -20.33 37.00
C TYR A 541 2.85 -20.05 36.67
N ALA A 542 2.09 -19.62 37.68
CA ALA A 542 0.67 -19.28 37.57
C ALA A 542 0.37 -18.24 36.46
N ASN A 543 1.31 -17.35 36.16
CA ASN A 543 1.23 -16.37 35.08
C ASN A 543 1.16 -16.99 33.66
N TYR A 544 1.50 -18.28 33.51
CA TYR A 544 1.51 -18.99 32.23
C TYR A 544 0.35 -19.95 32.03
N ARG A 545 -0.68 -19.85 32.89
CA ARG A 545 -1.84 -20.74 32.87
C ARG A 545 -3.12 -19.93 32.87
N GLN A 546 -4.08 -20.35 32.07
CA GLN A 546 -5.46 -19.85 32.15
C GLN A 546 -6.40 -21.03 32.29
N ARG A 547 -7.31 -20.95 33.27
CA ARG A 547 -8.31 -21.97 33.55
C ARG A 547 -9.68 -21.47 33.17
N LEU A 548 -10.42 -22.30 32.45
CA LEU A 548 -11.80 -22.04 32.10
C LEU A 548 -12.67 -23.27 32.37
N GLU A 549 -13.94 -23.01 32.62
CA GLU A 549 -15.01 -23.99 32.73
C GLU A 549 -16.01 -23.72 31.61
N VAL A 550 -16.28 -24.77 30.84
CA VAL A 550 -17.25 -24.73 29.74
C VAL A 550 -18.35 -25.72 30.05
N LYS A 551 -19.61 -25.28 30.04
CA LYS A 551 -20.74 -26.19 30.13
C LYS A 551 -20.95 -26.84 28.77
N THR A 552 -21.04 -28.16 28.75
CA THR A 552 -21.15 -28.92 27.50
C THR A 552 -22.47 -28.62 26.78
N PHE A 553 -22.38 -28.59 25.45
CA PHE A 553 -23.45 -28.24 24.52
C PHE A 553 -23.63 -29.35 23.48
N ALA A 554 -24.61 -29.22 22.58
CA ALA A 554 -24.77 -30.12 21.45
C ALA A 554 -24.78 -29.33 20.15
N PHE A 555 -24.12 -29.84 19.11
CA PHE A 555 -24.36 -29.34 17.76
C PHE A 555 -25.74 -29.82 17.30
N VAL A 556 -26.56 -28.89 16.82
CA VAL A 556 -27.91 -29.18 16.31
C VAL A 556 -27.91 -29.11 14.79
N SER A 557 -28.58 -30.07 14.15
CA SER A 557 -28.86 -30.04 12.71
C SER A 557 -30.35 -30.30 12.53
N GLY A 558 -31.09 -29.24 12.18
CA GLY A 558 -32.56 -29.22 12.33
C GLY A 558 -32.98 -29.33 13.80
N ASP A 559 -34.00 -30.15 14.09
CA ASP A 559 -34.54 -30.35 15.45
C ASP A 559 -33.88 -31.49 16.25
N LYS A 560 -32.76 -32.05 15.77
CA LYS A 560 -32.06 -33.16 16.42
C LYS A 560 -30.67 -32.74 16.89
N ALA A 561 -30.39 -32.96 18.17
CA ALA A 561 -29.06 -32.87 18.74
C ALA A 561 -28.21 -34.02 18.20
N LEU A 562 -27.06 -33.70 17.61
CA LEU A 562 -26.11 -34.70 17.13
C LEU A 562 -25.24 -35.14 18.31
N PRO A 563 -25.30 -36.42 18.75
CA PRO A 563 -24.25 -36.97 19.60
C PRO A 563 -22.97 -37.00 18.76
N GLY A 564 -21.96 -36.26 19.19
CA GLY A 564 -20.77 -36.02 18.37
C GLY A 564 -19.53 -35.91 19.22
N LEU A 565 -18.42 -36.39 18.67
CA LEU A 565 -17.09 -36.09 19.17
C LEU A 565 -16.83 -34.60 18.96
N VAL A 566 -16.57 -33.89 20.05
CA VAL A 566 -16.28 -32.46 20.04
C VAL A 566 -14.81 -32.24 20.34
N TYR A 567 -14.17 -31.40 19.54
CA TYR A 567 -12.78 -31.02 19.68
C TYR A 567 -12.72 -29.56 20.15
N PHE A 568 -11.89 -29.28 21.15
CA PHE A 568 -11.72 -27.94 21.70
C PHE A 568 -10.38 -27.35 21.28
N HIS A 569 -10.42 -26.07 20.93
CA HIS A 569 -9.31 -25.30 20.40
C HIS A 569 -9.26 -23.94 21.09
N CYS A 570 -8.05 -23.45 21.37
CA CYS A 570 -7.83 -22.12 21.92
C CYS A 570 -6.66 -21.45 21.22
N SER A 571 -6.89 -20.22 20.78
CA SER A 571 -5.93 -19.24 20.32
C SER A 571 -5.36 -18.50 21.53
N VAL A 572 -4.03 -18.39 21.59
CA VAL A 572 -3.32 -17.87 22.76
C VAL A 572 -2.35 -16.77 22.36
N LEU A 573 -2.29 -15.73 23.19
CA LEU A 573 -1.35 -14.62 23.11
C LEU A 573 -0.48 -14.62 24.37
N ILE A 574 0.82 -14.36 24.19
CA ILE A 574 1.74 -14.15 25.30
C ILE A 574 2.04 -12.67 25.38
N CYS A 575 1.76 -12.10 26.54
CA CYS A 575 1.79 -10.66 26.75
C CYS A 575 2.84 -10.28 27.78
N HIS A 576 3.59 -9.22 27.50
CA HIS A 576 4.51 -8.65 28.46
C HIS A 576 3.76 -7.73 29.44
N ARG A 577 3.93 -7.97 30.74
CA ARG A 577 3.18 -7.30 31.82
C ARG A 577 3.33 -5.78 31.83
N PHE A 578 4.51 -5.30 31.46
CA PHE A 578 4.84 -3.86 31.50
C PHE A 578 4.79 -3.18 30.12
N HIS A 579 4.70 -3.96 29.04
CA HIS A 579 4.74 -3.45 27.66
C HIS A 579 3.74 -4.27 26.82
N PRO A 580 2.44 -3.98 26.91
CA PRO A 580 1.44 -4.71 26.16
C PRO A 580 1.56 -4.36 24.67
N ASP A 581 2.06 -5.30 23.87
CA ASP A 581 2.20 -5.15 22.41
C ASP A 581 0.85 -5.19 21.68
N SER A 582 -0.22 -5.65 22.36
CA SER A 582 -1.57 -5.76 21.84
C SER A 582 -2.59 -5.25 22.84
N PRO A 583 -3.69 -4.61 22.39
CA PRO A 583 -4.82 -4.30 23.27
C PRO A 583 -5.46 -5.56 23.88
N LEU A 584 -5.26 -6.75 23.29
CA LEU A 584 -5.70 -8.03 23.85
C LEU A 584 -4.95 -8.40 25.14
N CYS A 585 -3.76 -7.85 25.38
CA CYS A 585 -3.00 -8.06 26.61
C CYS A 585 -3.64 -7.46 27.86
N ILE A 586 -4.69 -6.65 27.70
CA ILE A 586 -5.47 -6.10 28.81
C ILE A 586 -6.93 -6.43 28.53
N PRO A 587 -7.43 -7.62 28.92
CA PRO A 587 -8.83 -7.99 28.71
C PRO A 587 -9.72 -7.00 29.47
N ARG A 588 -10.57 -6.29 28.73
CA ARG A 588 -11.59 -5.37 29.26
C ARG A 588 -12.90 -5.76 28.62
N CYS A 589 -13.80 -6.38 29.39
CA CYS A 589 -15.11 -6.81 28.90
C CYS A 589 -16.18 -5.85 29.45
N PRO A 590 -17.17 -5.40 28.64
CA PRO A 590 -17.43 -5.72 27.24
C PRO A 590 -16.62 -4.85 26.24
N ARG A 591 -16.25 -5.42 25.08
CA ARG A 591 -15.51 -4.71 24.00
C ARG A 591 -16.41 -4.36 22.82
N PRO A 592 -16.20 -3.21 22.14
CA PRO A 592 -16.81 -2.96 20.84
C PRO A 592 -16.22 -3.88 19.76
N SER A 593 -17.09 -4.47 18.93
CA SER A 593 -16.74 -5.36 17.82
C SER A 593 -15.74 -4.68 16.87
N ARG A 594 -14.64 -5.38 16.54
CA ARG A 594 -13.58 -4.88 15.66
C ARG A 594 -13.46 -5.77 14.41
N SER A 595 -13.17 -5.14 13.27
CA SER A 595 -12.70 -5.84 12.06
C SER A 595 -11.38 -6.56 12.37
N LYS A 596 -11.38 -7.89 12.31
CA LYS A 596 -10.22 -8.77 12.55
C LYS A 596 -9.01 -8.30 11.72
N ARG A 597 -7.95 -7.82 12.37
CA ARG A 597 -6.60 -7.83 11.77
C ARG A 597 -5.95 -9.15 12.15
N ALA A 598 -5.48 -9.88 11.14
CA ALA A 598 -4.79 -11.15 11.31
C ALA A 598 -3.44 -10.94 12.01
N VAL A 599 -3.41 -11.10 13.33
CA VAL A 599 -2.22 -11.53 14.06
C VAL A 599 -2.30 -13.05 14.06
N ASN A 600 -1.31 -13.77 13.53
CA ASN A 600 -1.30 -15.25 13.56
C ASN A 600 -1.09 -15.71 15.00
N PRO A 601 -2.14 -16.13 15.73
CA PRO A 601 -1.98 -16.54 17.10
C PRO A 601 -1.64 -18.04 17.16
N ALA A 602 -0.94 -18.45 18.20
CA ALA A 602 -0.59 -19.86 18.38
C ALA A 602 -1.82 -20.62 18.91
N VAL A 603 -2.25 -21.66 18.17
CA VAL A 603 -3.46 -22.43 18.49
C VAL A 603 -3.07 -23.73 19.23
N ALA A 604 -3.69 -23.96 20.38
CA ALA A 604 -3.60 -25.20 21.14
C ALA A 604 -4.92 -25.98 21.02
N SER A 605 -4.83 -27.30 20.83
CA SER A 605 -5.97 -28.21 20.70
C SER A 605 -5.90 -29.28 21.79
N LEU A 606 -7.06 -29.77 22.24
CA LEU A 606 -7.09 -30.94 23.12
C LEU A 606 -6.47 -32.16 22.43
N GLN A 607 -5.85 -33.02 23.23
CA GLN A 607 -5.18 -34.24 22.75
C GLN A 607 -6.16 -35.24 22.13
N GLY A 608 -7.40 -35.30 22.63
CA GLY A 608 -8.45 -36.15 22.08
C GLY A 608 -9.84 -35.51 22.17
N PRO A 609 -10.86 -36.16 21.59
CA PRO A 609 -12.22 -35.64 21.53
C PRO A 609 -13.00 -35.85 22.83
N VAL A 610 -13.99 -35.00 23.06
CA VAL A 610 -14.98 -35.14 24.14
C VAL A 610 -16.28 -35.63 23.53
N LEU A 611 -16.79 -36.76 24.01
CA LEU A 611 -18.08 -37.30 23.59
C LEU A 611 -19.19 -36.64 24.42
N LEU A 612 -20.03 -35.85 23.77
CA LEU A 612 -21.16 -35.15 24.41
C LEU A 612 -22.44 -35.97 24.23
N VAL A 613 -23.03 -36.39 25.35
CA VAL A 613 -24.17 -37.31 25.37
C VAL A 613 -25.42 -36.60 25.95
N PRO A 614 -26.61 -36.77 25.35
CA PRO A 614 -27.87 -36.29 25.93
C PRO A 614 -28.14 -36.88 27.32
N GLU A 615 -28.76 -36.08 28.20
CA GLU A 615 -29.03 -36.43 29.60
C GLU A 615 -29.91 -37.68 29.76
N GLU A 616 -30.78 -37.96 28.77
CA GLU A 616 -31.70 -39.10 28.72
C GLU A 616 -31.01 -40.49 28.64
N TRP A 617 -29.72 -40.54 28.27
CA TRP A 617 -28.98 -41.82 28.21
C TRP A 617 -28.57 -42.36 29.59
N SER A 618 -28.63 -41.54 30.64
CA SER A 618 -28.35 -41.96 32.02
C SER A 618 -29.37 -42.98 32.56
N ALA A 619 -30.58 -43.02 31.99
CA ALA A 619 -31.63 -43.97 32.39
C ALA A 619 -31.48 -45.37 31.77
N ALA A 620 -30.57 -45.55 30.81
CA ALA A 620 -30.41 -46.80 30.07
C ALA A 620 -28.96 -47.29 30.07
N ARG A 621 -28.48 -47.78 31.23
CA ARG A 621 -27.49 -48.86 31.24
C ARG A 621 -27.38 -49.59 32.58
N GLY A 622 -28.30 -50.54 32.75
CA GLY A 622 -28.00 -51.84 33.33
C GLY A 622 -27.89 -52.88 32.21
N THR A 623 -27.04 -52.66 31.21
CA THR A 623 -26.63 -53.69 30.21
C THR A 623 -25.49 -53.18 29.33
N GLU A 624 -24.32 -53.81 29.44
CA GLU A 624 -23.20 -53.64 28.52
C GLU A 624 -23.60 -53.98 27.07
N PRO A 625 -23.09 -53.24 26.07
CA PRO A 625 -22.89 -53.77 24.74
C PRO A 625 -21.41 -53.95 24.44
N VAL A 626 -21.12 -55.19 24.02
CA VAL A 626 -19.91 -55.69 23.37
C VAL A 626 -19.66 -54.90 22.08
N TRP A 627 -18.40 -54.49 21.84
CA TRP A 627 -17.97 -53.79 20.63
C TRP A 627 -17.52 -54.80 19.56
N CYS A 628 -18.00 -54.63 18.32
CA CYS A 628 -17.40 -55.20 17.11
C CYS A 628 -16.36 -54.23 16.54
#